data_AF-A0A2G6ERG6-F1
#
_entry.id   AF-A0A2G6ERG6-F1
#
_cell.length_a   1.000
_cell.length_b   1.000
_cell.length_c   1.000
_cell.angle_alpha   90.00
_cell.angle_beta   90.00
_cell.angle_gamma   90.00
#
_symmetry.space_group_name_H-M   'P 1'
#
loop_
_entity.id
_entity.type
_entity.pdbx_description
1 polymer ?
#
loop_
_entity_poly.entity_id
_entity_poly.type
_entity_poly.pdbx_seq_one_letter_code
_entity_poly.pdbx_strand_id
1 'polypeptide(L)' 'YRHQWQRYSQRQRQKMPLDGIMGTVTYEGELAEFMPLVEFCTQTHIGKQTAFGLGEMVVVYEQSF' A
#
# COMPACT_ATOMS: atom_id res chain seq x y z
N TYR A 1 -6.02 -9.87 5.32
CA TYR A 1 -5.46 -11.13 4.76
C TYR A 1 -4.03 -10.85 4.32
N ARG A 2 -3.08 -11.80 4.44
CA ARG A 2 -1.67 -11.58 4.02
C ARG A 2 -1.44 -12.17 2.63
N HIS A 3 -0.86 -11.39 1.71
CA HIS A 3 -0.56 -11.84 0.35
C HIS A 3 0.92 -12.16 0.22
N GLN A 4 1.22 -13.43 -0.04
CA GLN A 4 2.57 -13.94 -0.16
C GLN A 4 2.92 -14.19 -1.61
N TRP A 5 4.05 -13.64 -2.05
CA TRP A 5 4.62 -13.87 -3.37
C TRP A 5 6.14 -13.93 -3.30
N GLN A 6 6.78 -14.33 -4.40
CA GLN A 6 8.23 -14.48 -4.45
C GLN A 6 8.83 -13.73 -5.63
N ARG A 7 10.01 -13.14 -5.44
CA ARG A 7 10.79 -12.53 -6.51
C ARG A 7 12.20 -13.10 -6.52
N TYR A 8 12.75 -13.36 -7.71
CA TYR A 8 14.17 -13.70 -7.82
C TYR A 8 15.04 -12.43 -7.80
N SER A 9 16.01 -12.38 -6.90
CA SER A 9 16.98 -11.28 -6.80
C SER A 9 18.23 -11.62 -7.59
N GLN A 10 18.47 -10.92 -8.69
CA GLN A 10 19.71 -11.09 -9.47
C GLN A 10 20.96 -10.70 -8.69
N ARG A 11 20.86 -9.68 -7.82
CA ARG A 11 21.98 -9.21 -6.98
C ARG A 11 22.40 -10.26 -5.94
N GLN A 12 21.45 -10.95 -5.34
CA GLN A 12 21.70 -11.95 -4.29
C GLN A 12 21.65 -13.39 -4.82
N ARG A 13 21.28 -13.58 -6.09
CA ARG A 13 21.09 -14.87 -6.76
C ARG A 13 20.20 -15.85 -5.98
N GLN A 14 19.12 -15.33 -5.38
CA GLN A 14 18.17 -16.14 -4.60
C GLN A 14 16.74 -15.65 -4.75
N LYS A 15 15.78 -16.54 -4.49
CA LYS A 15 14.36 -16.17 -4.31
C LYS A 15 14.20 -15.44 -2.99
N MET A 16 13.52 -14.30 -3.02
CA MET A 16 13.20 -13.48 -1.86
C MET A 16 11.69 -13.55 -1.61
N PRO A 17 11.25 -13.90 -0.39
CA PRO A 17 9.85 -13.81 -0.04
C PRO A 17 9.42 -12.35 0.06
N LEU A 18 8.26 -12.05 -0.51
CA LEU A 18 7.57 -10.77 -0.38
C LEU A 18 6.21 -11.06 0.25
N ASP A 19 5.90 -10.34 1.31
CA ASP A 19 4.63 -10.46 2.04
C ASP A 19 4.11 -9.06 2.34
N GLY A 20 2.79 -8.94 2.45
CA GLY A 20 2.10 -7.69 2.72
C GLY A 20 0.67 -7.94 3.17
N ILE A 21 0.06 -6.91 3.75
CA ILE A 21 -1.36 -6.96 4.13
C ILE A 21 -2.19 -6.48 2.94
N MET A 22 -3.25 -7.21 2.63
CA MET A 22 -4.32 -6.77 1.74
C MET A 22 -5.64 -6.71 2.50
N GLY A 23 -6.41 -5.69 2.18
CA GLY A 23 -7.73 -5.44 2.75
C GLY A 23 -8.14 -3.98 2.56
N THR A 24 -9.27 -3.64 3.17
CA THR A 24 -9.79 -2.27 3.24
C THR A 24 -9.80 -1.82 4.70
N VAL A 25 -9.76 -0.51 4.90
CA VAL A 25 -9.88 0.12 6.21
C VAL A 25 -10.66 1.41 6.03
N THR A 26 -11.57 1.68 6.96
CA THR A 26 -12.38 2.92 7.01
C THR A 26 -11.85 3.76 8.17
N TYR A 27 -11.66 5.05 7.91
CA TYR A 27 -11.28 6.04 8.91
C TYR A 27 -12.34 7.14 8.96
N GLU A 28 -12.63 7.65 10.15
CA GLU A 28 -13.66 8.67 10.39
C GLU A 28 -13.10 9.78 11.30
N GLY A 29 -13.57 11.01 11.13
CA GLY A 29 -13.17 12.19 11.91
C GLY A 29 -12.58 13.33 11.07
N GLU A 30 -11.81 14.20 11.72
CA GLU A 30 -11.12 15.33 11.06
C GLU A 30 -9.87 14.85 10.31
N LEU A 31 -10.05 14.34 9.09
CA LEU A 31 -8.97 13.74 8.30
C LEU A 31 -8.29 14.73 7.33
N ALA A 32 -8.82 15.94 7.20
CA ALA A 32 -8.42 16.92 6.18
C ALA A 32 -6.91 17.20 6.17
N GLU A 33 -6.26 17.29 7.33
CA GLU A 33 -4.82 17.55 7.43
C GLU A 33 -3.95 16.40 6.87
N PHE A 34 -4.47 15.17 6.88
CA PHE A 34 -3.75 13.97 6.43
C PHE A 34 -4.03 13.64 4.97
N MET A 35 -5.11 14.18 4.39
CA MET A 35 -5.51 13.88 3.01
C MET A 35 -4.40 14.11 1.97
N PRO A 36 -3.57 15.16 2.06
CA PRO A 36 -2.45 15.33 1.12
C PRO A 36 -1.46 14.16 1.15
N LEU A 37 -1.20 13.57 2.32
CA LEU A 37 -0.33 12.41 2.47
C LEU A 37 -1.00 11.13 1.94
N VAL A 38 -2.29 10.98 2.22
CA VAL A 38 -3.09 9.85 1.73
C VAL A 38 -3.13 9.85 0.20
N GLU A 39 -3.39 10.99 -0.42
CA GLU A 39 -3.38 11.16 -1.87
C GLU A 39 -1.99 10.89 -2.46
N PHE A 40 -0.93 11.39 -1.84
CA PHE A 40 0.45 11.09 -2.25
C PHE A 40 0.72 9.58 -2.27
N CYS A 41 0.28 8.85 -1.24
CA CYS A 41 0.43 7.40 -1.17
C CYS A 41 -0.32 6.64 -2.27
N THR A 42 -1.40 7.18 -2.84
CA THR A 42 -2.06 6.55 -4.01
C THR A 42 -1.16 6.54 -5.26
N GLN A 43 -0.22 7.47 -5.36
CA GLN A 43 0.70 7.59 -6.50
C GLN A 43 2.03 6.90 -6.23
N THR A 44 2.54 6.99 -5.01
CA THR A 44 3.89 6.49 -4.67
C THR A 44 3.89 5.13 -3.99
N HIS A 45 2.71 4.61 -3.67
CA HIS A 45 2.50 3.48 -2.79
C HIS A 45 3.00 3.78 -1.36
N ILE A 46 2.68 2.90 -0.40
CA ILE A 46 3.04 3.06 1.01
C ILE A 46 3.81 1.86 1.57
N GLY A 47 4.78 2.13 2.44
CA GLY A 47 5.55 1.10 3.14
C GLY A 47 6.85 0.72 2.41
N LYS A 48 7.25 -0.55 2.54
CA LYS A 48 8.54 -1.05 2.04
C LYS A 48 8.38 -1.64 0.64
N GLN A 49 9.40 -1.50 -0.20
CA GLN A 49 9.47 -2.14 -1.53
C GLN A 49 8.43 -1.63 -2.54
N THR A 50 8.05 -0.35 -2.43
CA THR A 50 7.12 0.34 -3.33
C THR A 50 7.57 0.32 -4.79
N ALA A 51 8.87 0.47 -5.04
CA ALA A 51 9.46 0.33 -6.38
C ALA A 51 9.27 -1.07 -7.03
N PHE A 52 8.86 -2.08 -6.25
CA PHE A 52 8.52 -3.41 -6.75
C PHE A 52 7.00 -3.64 -6.84
N GLY A 53 6.19 -2.58 -6.75
CA GLY A 53 4.73 -2.64 -6.87
C GLY A 53 4.00 -2.98 -5.57
N LEU A 54 4.67 -3.08 -4.42
CA LEU A 54 4.00 -3.30 -3.13
C LEU A 54 3.43 -1.99 -2.56
N GLY A 55 2.40 -2.12 -1.72
CA GLY A 55 1.84 -0.99 -0.99
C GLY A 55 0.91 -0.11 -1.81
N GLU A 56 0.41 -0.60 -2.94
CA GLU A 56 -0.61 0.08 -3.74
C GLU A 56 -1.90 0.23 -2.92
N MET A 57 -2.52 1.40 -3.01
CA MET A 57 -3.79 1.68 -2.36
C MET A 57 -4.62 2.65 -3.18
N VAL A 58 -5.93 2.56 -3.00
CA VAL A 58 -6.91 3.49 -3.55
C VAL A 58 -7.74 4.07 -2.41
N VAL A 59 -8.26 5.28 -2.61
CA VAL A 59 -9.08 5.99 -1.62
C VAL A 59 -10.49 6.09 -2.16
N VAL A 60 -11.46 5.79 -1.30
CA VAL A 60 -12.89 5.95 -1.59
C VAL A 60 -13.47 6.85 -0.51
N TYR A 61 -14.21 7.86 -0.94
CA TYR A 61 -14.90 8.79 -0.05
C TYR A 61 -16.35 8.33 0.10
N GLU A 62 -16.77 8.00 1.32
CA GLU A 62 -18.19 7.84 1.61
C GLU A 62 -18.83 9.24 1.75
N GLN A 63 -19.83 9.50 0.92
CA GLN A 63 -20.70 10.67 1.07
C GLN A 63 -21.91 10.26 1.89
N SER A 64 -22.02 10.80 3.10
CA SER A 64 -23.26 10.75 3.87
C SER A 64 -24.22 11.80 3.28
N PHE A 65 -25.37 11.35 2.80
CA PHE A 65 -26.48 12.21 2.32
C PHE A 65 -27.22 12.89 3.48
#